data_AF-I5AW38-F1
#
_entry.id   AF-I5AW38-F1
#
_cell.length_a   1.000
_cell.length_b   1.000
_cell.length_c   1.000
_cell.angle_alpha   90.00
_cell.angle_beta   90.00
_cell.angle_gamma   90.00
#
_symmetry.space_group_name_H-M   'P 1'
#
loop_
_entity.id
_entity.type
_entity.pdbx_description
1 polymer ?
#
loop_
_entity_poly.entity_id
_entity_poly.type
_entity_poly.pdbx_seq_one_letter_code
_entity_poly.pdbx_strand_id
1 'polypeptide(L)'
;MTTKMKRLVKYFYAVCVTVFVIGFTSIPVRAETTDEIEPNDTMEMAQSIMANSETASEFINGTFYGQHIIKGYTSVSDEDWFVVYLRAGDNYLTCNCSTFLFEIIASDGAFVQSGTYLSGGGDMEAFRLNISRDDYYYVKITGVASTPREYLFLIGGPTYLIASDEIKCSPRTIKMTSRGRTQEGIFDGRSVSFPKDAVVSSVKMNGVRSYDVKAIKLSNDLDWHTLSLNSFTWDKKGIVGLNMRAASKWTAEFTYNKNTTFTPSLDIEYAYPVYSTPVDPWH
;
A
#
# COMPACT_ATOMS: atom_id res chain seq x y z
N MET A 1 43.90 29.35 32.13
CA MET A 1 43.45 28.65 30.89
C MET A 1 44.22 29.23 29.71
N THR A 2 45.19 28.50 29.18
CA THR A 2 46.10 28.97 28.12
C THR A 2 45.34 29.21 26.81
N THR A 3 45.80 30.19 26.02
CA THR A 3 45.17 30.68 24.78
C THR A 3 44.90 29.58 23.73
N LYS A 4 45.65 28.46 23.79
CA LYS A 4 45.41 27.24 22.99
C LYS A 4 44.14 26.48 23.40
N MET A 5 43.79 26.46 24.69
CA MET A 5 42.61 25.75 25.20
C MET A 5 41.30 26.46 24.84
N LYS A 6 41.32 27.79 24.71
CA LYS A 6 40.19 28.59 24.20
C LYS A 6 39.92 28.38 22.71
N ARG A 7 40.94 28.05 21.90
CA ARG A 7 40.77 27.73 20.47
C ARG A 7 40.18 26.33 20.27
N LEU A 8 40.61 25.34 21.06
CA LEU A 8 40.07 23.97 20.98
C LEU A 8 38.58 23.89 21.35
N VAL A 9 38.14 24.64 22.38
CA VAL A 9 36.71 24.70 22.75
C VAL A 9 35.85 25.38 21.69
N LYS A 10 36.40 26.38 20.97
CA LYS A 10 35.71 27.02 19.83
C LYS A 10 35.53 26.07 18.63
N TYR A 11 36.52 25.23 18.33
CA TYR A 11 36.38 24.22 17.27
C TYR A 11 35.45 23.07 17.67
N PHE A 12 35.37 22.71 18.95
CA PHE A 12 34.43 21.69 19.43
C PHE A 12 32.97 22.16 19.35
N TYR A 13 32.68 23.43 19.62
CA TYR A 13 31.35 24.01 19.40
C TYR A 13 30.99 24.17 17.91
N ALA A 14 31.97 24.40 17.03
CA ALA A 14 31.73 24.51 15.60
C ALA A 14 31.39 23.15 14.93
N VAL A 15 31.93 22.04 15.44
CA VAL A 15 31.63 20.69 14.96
C VAL A 15 30.34 20.13 15.57
N CYS A 16 29.99 20.50 16.81
CA CYS A 16 28.73 20.07 17.43
C CYS A 16 27.48 20.81 16.89
N VAL A 17 27.63 21.96 16.23
CA VAL A 17 26.51 22.68 15.59
C VAL A 17 26.31 22.25 14.12
N THR A 18 27.27 21.56 13.50
CA THR A 18 27.14 21.08 12.10
C THR A 18 26.59 19.66 11.96
N VAL A 19 26.38 18.92 13.05
CA VAL A 19 25.89 17.52 13.02
C VAL A 19 24.41 17.38 13.45
N PHE A 20 23.74 18.48 13.83
CA PHE A 20 22.34 18.46 14.25
C PHE A 20 21.38 19.18 13.30
N VAL A 21 21.65 19.05 11.99
CA VAL A 21 20.62 19.21 10.95
C VAL A 21 20.67 17.95 10.10
N ILE A 22 20.37 16.81 10.71
CA ILE A 22 19.73 15.73 9.94
C ILE A 22 18.37 16.33 9.62
N GLY A 23 18.28 16.95 8.44
CA GLY A 23 17.01 17.36 7.89
C GLY A 23 16.12 16.13 7.95
N PHE A 24 15.03 16.22 8.70
CA PHE A 24 13.83 15.54 8.31
C PHE A 24 13.56 16.05 6.90
N THR A 25 14.02 15.32 5.88
CA THR A 25 13.48 15.50 4.54
C THR A 25 12.02 15.16 4.72
N SER A 26 11.19 16.19 4.85
CA SER A 26 9.75 16.05 4.68
C SER A 26 9.57 15.36 3.34
N ILE A 27 9.20 14.09 3.38
CA ILE A 27 8.76 13.38 2.19
C ILE A 27 7.58 14.20 1.69
N PRO A 28 7.65 14.85 0.52
CA PRO A 28 6.54 15.66 0.06
C PRO A 28 5.37 14.72 -0.22
N VAL A 29 4.27 14.89 0.52
CA VAL A 29 2.97 14.32 0.18
C VAL A 29 2.53 15.00 -1.12
N ARG A 30 2.28 14.25 -2.18
CA ARG A 30 1.89 14.79 -3.50
C ARG A 30 0.76 14.00 -4.16
N ALA A 31 -0.27 13.65 -3.38
CA ALA A 31 -1.54 13.28 -3.98
C ALA A 31 -2.04 14.46 -4.83
N GLU A 32 -2.46 14.18 -6.06
CA GLU A 32 -3.07 15.18 -6.93
C GLU A 32 -4.58 15.02 -6.86
N THR A 33 -5.26 16.04 -6.34
CA THR A 33 -6.72 16.15 -6.44
C THR A 33 -7.05 17.15 -7.51
N THR A 34 -7.78 16.72 -8.53
CA THR A 34 -8.30 17.56 -9.61
C THR A 34 -9.79 17.77 -9.36
N ASP A 35 -10.18 19.02 -9.19
CA ASP A 35 -11.59 19.40 -9.16
C ASP A 35 -12.18 19.34 -10.58
N GLU A 36 -13.46 18.97 -10.68
CA GLU A 36 -14.21 19.03 -11.93
C GLU A 36 -14.25 20.46 -12.50
N ILE A 37 -14.34 20.57 -13.81
CA ILE A 37 -14.42 21.85 -14.52
C ILE A 37 -15.59 21.81 -15.48
N GLU A 38 -16.56 22.68 -15.23
CA GLU A 38 -17.77 22.83 -16.03
C GLU A 38 -17.59 23.78 -17.23
N PRO A 39 -18.29 23.57 -18.37
CA PRO A 39 -19.20 22.45 -18.62
C PRO A 39 -18.44 21.17 -19.00
N ASN A 40 -18.83 20.03 -18.42
CA ASN A 40 -18.40 18.69 -18.83
C ASN A 40 -19.60 17.76 -19.12
N ASP A 41 -20.77 18.34 -19.42
CA ASP A 41 -22.08 17.69 -19.56
C ASP A 41 -22.20 16.60 -20.66
N THR A 42 -21.19 16.45 -21.52
CA THR A 42 -21.25 15.57 -22.69
C THR A 42 -19.91 14.91 -22.97
N MET A 43 -19.94 13.77 -23.69
CA MET A 43 -18.74 13.06 -24.11
C MET A 43 -17.76 13.95 -24.89
N GLU A 44 -18.25 14.85 -25.73
CA GLU A 44 -17.43 15.80 -26.49
C GLU A 44 -16.80 16.89 -25.63
N MET A 45 -17.39 17.19 -24.46
CA MET A 45 -16.91 18.16 -23.48
C MET A 45 -16.09 17.51 -22.35
N ALA A 46 -15.83 16.20 -22.44
CA ALA A 46 -15.24 15.45 -21.36
C ALA A 46 -13.90 16.05 -20.87
N GLN A 47 -13.78 16.24 -19.56
CA GLN A 47 -12.57 16.75 -18.94
C GLN A 47 -11.45 15.70 -18.98
N SER A 48 -10.28 16.07 -19.51
CA SER A 48 -9.11 15.19 -19.48
C SER A 48 -8.59 15.01 -18.06
N ILE A 49 -8.36 13.77 -17.66
CA ILE A 49 -7.82 13.41 -16.36
C ILE A 49 -6.64 12.45 -16.49
N MET A 50 -5.87 12.31 -15.42
CA MET A 50 -4.77 11.35 -15.34
C MET A 50 -5.26 10.03 -14.73
N ALA A 51 -4.80 8.91 -15.30
CA ALA A 51 -5.05 7.61 -14.73
C ALA A 51 -4.29 7.45 -13.41
N ASN A 52 -4.96 6.92 -12.38
CA ASN A 52 -4.32 6.51 -11.14
C ASN A 52 -3.18 5.51 -11.44
N SER A 53 -2.04 5.72 -10.81
CA SER A 53 -0.85 4.89 -10.96
C SER A 53 -0.15 4.67 -9.62
N GLU A 54 -0.86 4.88 -8.51
CA GLU A 54 -0.39 4.64 -7.14
C GLU A 54 0.21 3.23 -7.02
N THR A 55 1.31 3.15 -6.28
CA THR A 55 1.93 1.87 -5.90
C THR A 55 1.85 1.63 -4.40
N ALA A 56 1.90 0.35 -3.98
CA ALA A 56 2.00 -0.01 -2.58
C ALA A 56 3.15 0.71 -1.87
N SER A 57 4.30 0.90 -2.56
CA SER A 57 5.43 1.62 -1.99
C SER A 57 5.15 3.10 -1.79
N GLU A 58 4.45 3.75 -2.73
CA GLU A 58 4.11 5.16 -2.60
C GLU A 58 3.11 5.41 -1.48
N PHE A 59 2.13 4.51 -1.34
CA PHE A 59 1.13 4.50 -0.28
C PHE A 59 1.79 4.33 1.11
N ILE A 60 2.61 3.28 1.29
CA ILE A 60 3.32 3.02 2.56
C ILE A 60 4.27 4.15 2.94
N ASN A 61 4.95 4.75 1.96
CA ASN A 61 5.88 5.85 2.22
C ASN A 61 5.18 7.22 2.35
N GLY A 62 3.86 7.29 2.13
CA GLY A 62 3.09 8.54 2.21
C GLY A 62 3.42 9.56 1.11
N THR A 63 3.97 9.11 -0.02
CA THR A 63 4.36 10.01 -1.13
C THR A 63 3.21 10.31 -2.08
N PHE A 64 2.38 9.30 -2.37
CA PHE A 64 1.17 9.41 -3.20
C PHE A 64 1.37 10.03 -4.61
N TYR A 65 2.57 9.92 -5.22
CA TYR A 65 2.84 10.53 -6.53
C TYR A 65 1.95 10.04 -7.65
N GLY A 66 1.63 8.74 -7.69
CA GLY A 66 0.72 8.18 -8.67
C GLY A 66 -0.76 8.32 -8.31
N GLN A 67 -1.10 8.96 -7.18
CA GLN A 67 -2.47 9.09 -6.74
C GLN A 67 -3.13 10.31 -7.40
N HIS A 68 -4.04 10.04 -8.34
CA HIS A 68 -4.82 11.05 -9.06
C HIS A 68 -6.30 10.92 -8.71
N ILE A 69 -6.78 11.80 -7.83
CA ILE A 69 -8.15 11.84 -7.32
C ILE A 69 -8.94 12.87 -8.13
N ILE A 70 -10.10 12.47 -8.62
CA ILE A 70 -11.07 13.38 -9.24
C ILE A 70 -12.13 13.69 -8.20
N LYS A 71 -12.41 14.99 -8.05
CA LYS A 71 -13.42 15.51 -7.13
C LYS A 71 -14.46 16.30 -7.90
N GLY A 72 -15.72 16.05 -7.61
CA GLY A 72 -16.81 16.76 -8.25
C GLY A 72 -18.13 16.74 -7.49
N TYR A 73 -19.17 17.34 -8.06
CA TYR A 73 -20.50 17.51 -7.50
C TYR A 73 -21.57 17.24 -8.54
N THR A 74 -22.15 16.04 -8.51
CA THR A 74 -23.19 15.66 -9.48
C THR A 74 -24.59 15.66 -8.86
N SER A 75 -25.62 15.76 -9.70
CA SER A 75 -27.04 15.60 -9.35
C SER A 75 -27.76 14.80 -10.44
N VAL A 76 -29.06 14.52 -10.26
CA VAL A 76 -29.86 13.80 -11.29
C VAL A 76 -30.01 14.56 -12.60
N SER A 77 -29.68 15.85 -12.64
CA SER A 77 -29.79 16.70 -13.83
C SER A 77 -28.44 17.16 -14.38
N ASP A 78 -27.37 16.53 -13.92
CA ASP A 78 -26.00 17.01 -14.07
C ASP A 78 -25.09 15.81 -14.31
N GLU A 79 -24.54 15.71 -15.52
CA GLU A 79 -23.77 14.55 -15.96
C GLU A 79 -22.31 14.94 -16.17
N ASP A 80 -21.41 14.42 -15.37
CA ASP A 80 -20.00 14.74 -15.53
C ASP A 80 -19.30 13.74 -16.45
N TRP A 81 -18.68 14.23 -17.52
CA TRP A 81 -17.86 13.40 -18.41
C TRP A 81 -16.37 13.67 -18.24
N PHE A 82 -15.60 12.59 -18.15
CA PHE A 82 -14.14 12.62 -18.09
C PHE A 82 -13.54 11.71 -19.17
N VAL A 83 -12.34 12.03 -19.65
CA VAL A 83 -11.57 11.20 -20.57
C VAL A 83 -10.20 10.87 -19.99
N VAL A 84 -9.81 9.59 -20.07
CA VAL A 84 -8.59 9.06 -19.45
C VAL A 84 -7.93 8.03 -20.36
N TYR A 85 -6.60 8.03 -20.44
CA TYR A 85 -5.85 6.98 -21.13
C TYR A 85 -5.63 5.79 -20.21
N LEU A 86 -6.13 4.61 -20.59
CA LEU A 86 -5.97 3.36 -19.83
C LEU A 86 -5.14 2.36 -20.61
N ARG A 87 -4.38 1.54 -19.89
CA ARG A 87 -3.62 0.42 -20.48
C ARG A 87 -4.47 -0.84 -20.49
N ALA A 88 -4.25 -1.70 -21.48
CA ALA A 88 -4.86 -3.01 -21.56
C ALA A 88 -4.60 -3.85 -20.31
N GLY A 89 -5.60 -4.63 -19.92
CA GLY A 89 -5.60 -5.46 -18.72
C GLY A 89 -6.42 -4.86 -17.58
N ASP A 90 -6.06 -5.24 -16.36
CA ASP A 90 -6.80 -4.90 -15.16
C ASP A 90 -6.61 -3.44 -14.76
N ASN A 91 -7.71 -2.70 -14.76
CA ASN A 91 -7.82 -1.36 -14.20
C ASN A 91 -8.93 -1.35 -13.15
N TYR A 92 -9.03 -0.28 -12.40
CA TYR A 92 -9.97 -0.15 -11.29
C TYR A 92 -10.55 1.26 -11.25
N LEU A 93 -11.86 1.35 -11.06
CA LEU A 93 -12.54 2.59 -10.68
C LEU A 93 -12.80 2.54 -9.17
N THR A 94 -12.03 3.31 -8.39
CA THR A 94 -12.24 3.44 -6.95
C THR A 94 -13.16 4.63 -6.67
N CYS A 95 -14.29 4.39 -6.05
CA CYS A 95 -15.33 5.38 -5.74
C CYS A 95 -15.39 5.68 -4.24
N ASN A 96 -15.70 6.93 -3.89
CA ASN A 96 -15.89 7.38 -2.51
C ASN A 96 -16.86 8.57 -2.43
N CYS A 97 -17.18 9.03 -1.21
CA CYS A 97 -18.16 10.06 -0.86
C CYS A 97 -19.61 9.62 -1.11
N SER A 98 -20.39 10.39 -1.87
CA SER A 98 -21.82 10.16 -2.04
C SER A 98 -22.11 9.03 -3.03
N THR A 99 -23.32 8.48 -2.99
CA THR A 99 -23.80 7.53 -4.00
C THR A 99 -23.86 8.19 -5.37
N PHE A 100 -23.33 7.52 -6.41
CA PHE A 100 -23.43 7.94 -7.80
C PHE A 100 -23.42 6.74 -8.75
N LEU A 101 -23.91 6.96 -9.96
CA LEU A 101 -23.86 6.02 -11.07
C LEU A 101 -22.60 6.31 -11.89
N PHE A 102 -22.01 5.27 -12.48
CA PHE A 102 -20.93 5.43 -13.43
C PHE A 102 -21.16 4.59 -14.69
N GLU A 103 -20.66 5.09 -15.82
CA GLU A 103 -20.53 4.34 -17.08
C GLU A 103 -19.12 4.54 -17.65
N ILE A 104 -18.54 3.46 -18.16
CA ILE A 104 -17.24 3.43 -18.83
C ILE A 104 -17.46 3.09 -20.30
N ILE A 105 -16.99 3.96 -21.18
CA ILE A 105 -17.20 3.88 -22.62
C ILE A 105 -15.84 3.98 -23.32
N ALA A 106 -15.57 3.12 -24.29
CA ALA A 106 -14.36 3.15 -25.09
C ALA A 106 -14.37 4.34 -26.09
N SER A 107 -13.20 4.71 -26.60
CA SER A 107 -13.04 5.78 -27.60
C SER A 107 -13.90 5.62 -28.87
N ASP A 108 -14.24 4.39 -29.24
CA ASP A 108 -15.11 4.08 -30.39
C ASP A 108 -16.61 4.05 -30.04
N GLY A 109 -16.97 4.47 -28.81
CA GLY A 109 -18.33 4.47 -28.30
C GLY A 109 -18.80 3.11 -27.78
N ALA A 110 -17.95 2.07 -27.80
CA ALA A 110 -18.33 0.77 -27.25
C ALA A 110 -18.46 0.83 -25.73
N PHE A 111 -19.58 0.34 -25.21
CA PHE A 111 -19.78 0.17 -23.77
C PHE A 111 -18.76 -0.80 -23.17
N VAL A 112 -18.18 -0.44 -22.03
CA VAL A 112 -17.27 -1.29 -21.26
C VAL A 112 -17.97 -1.82 -20.01
N GLN A 113 -18.48 -0.94 -19.16
CA GLN A 113 -19.07 -1.30 -17.87
C GLN A 113 -19.90 -0.15 -17.30
N SER A 114 -20.87 -0.45 -16.45
CA SER A 114 -21.56 0.54 -15.62
C SER A 114 -21.83 -0.05 -14.23
N GLY A 115 -22.19 0.83 -13.29
CA GLY A 115 -22.56 0.42 -11.95
C GLY A 115 -23.06 1.57 -11.09
N THR A 116 -23.45 1.24 -9.87
CA THR A 116 -23.81 2.20 -8.84
C THR A 116 -22.86 2.03 -7.67
N TYR A 117 -22.13 3.08 -7.33
CA TYR A 117 -21.43 3.12 -6.05
C TYR A 117 -22.41 3.53 -4.96
N LEU A 118 -22.58 2.68 -3.93
CA LEU A 118 -23.48 2.94 -2.81
C LEU A 118 -22.69 3.44 -1.60
N SER A 119 -22.94 4.69 -1.20
CA SER A 119 -22.36 5.28 0.00
C SER A 119 -22.97 4.65 1.26
N GLY A 120 -22.40 3.55 1.75
CA GLY A 120 -23.05 2.69 2.75
C GLY A 120 -22.20 2.21 3.93
N GLY A 121 -20.98 2.72 4.13
CA GLY A 121 -20.10 2.25 5.21
C GLY A 121 -18.92 3.12 5.61
N GLY A 122 -18.69 4.26 4.93
CA GLY A 122 -17.47 5.05 5.11
C GLY A 122 -16.23 4.49 4.39
N ASP A 123 -16.38 3.37 3.69
CA ASP A 123 -15.33 2.69 2.96
C ASP A 123 -15.40 3.02 1.46
N MET A 124 -14.21 3.17 0.84
CA MET A 124 -14.07 3.24 -0.61
C MET A 124 -14.38 1.88 -1.25
N GLU A 125 -14.95 1.88 -2.46
CA GLU A 125 -15.21 0.67 -3.23
C GLU A 125 -14.50 0.71 -4.57
N ALA A 126 -13.85 -0.38 -4.99
CA ALA A 126 -13.08 -0.44 -6.22
C ALA A 126 -13.70 -1.42 -7.24
N PHE A 127 -14.25 -0.91 -8.33
CA PHE A 127 -14.80 -1.73 -9.42
C PHE A 127 -13.70 -2.13 -10.39
N ARG A 128 -13.46 -3.43 -10.57
CA ARG A 128 -12.49 -3.93 -11.55
C ARG A 128 -13.03 -3.70 -12.97
N LEU A 129 -12.19 -3.12 -13.82
CA LEU A 129 -12.39 -2.89 -15.24
C LEU A 129 -11.39 -3.75 -16.02
N ASN A 130 -11.86 -4.52 -17.00
CA ASN A 130 -10.97 -5.25 -17.91
C ASN A 130 -10.88 -4.50 -19.24
N ILE A 131 -9.77 -3.77 -19.43
CA ILE A 131 -9.52 -2.92 -20.58
C ILE A 131 -8.90 -3.76 -21.70
N SER A 132 -9.52 -3.74 -22.88
CA SER A 132 -9.15 -4.64 -23.99
C SER A 132 -7.93 -4.16 -24.78
N ARG A 133 -7.70 -2.84 -24.84
CA ARG A 133 -6.58 -2.22 -25.57
C ARG A 133 -6.13 -0.94 -24.86
N ASP A 134 -4.85 -0.60 -25.07
CA ASP A 134 -4.30 0.69 -24.71
C ASP A 134 -5.00 1.79 -25.53
N ASP A 135 -5.80 2.65 -24.89
CA ASP A 135 -6.58 3.70 -25.56
C ASP A 135 -7.16 4.71 -24.56
N TYR A 136 -7.83 5.74 -25.08
CA TYR A 136 -8.69 6.61 -24.30
C TYR A 136 -10.05 5.98 -24.01
N TYR A 137 -10.52 6.18 -22.80
CA TYR A 137 -11.81 5.76 -22.27
C TYR A 137 -12.50 6.95 -21.62
N TYR A 138 -13.82 6.95 -21.66
CA TYR A 138 -14.68 7.95 -21.09
C TYR A 138 -15.33 7.42 -19.82
N VAL A 139 -15.33 8.24 -18.78
CA VAL A 139 -16.03 7.99 -17.52
C VAL A 139 -17.18 8.99 -17.45
N LYS A 140 -18.40 8.48 -17.44
CA LYS A 140 -19.59 9.27 -17.17
C LYS A 140 -20.00 9.06 -15.73
N ILE A 141 -20.21 10.14 -14.98
CA ILE A 141 -20.73 10.13 -13.62
C ILE A 141 -22.12 10.77 -13.62
N THR A 142 -23.06 10.20 -12.86
CA THR A 142 -24.40 10.77 -12.71
C THR A 142 -24.90 10.63 -11.28
N GLY A 143 -25.37 11.74 -10.73
CA GLY A 143 -25.89 11.80 -9.37
C GLY A 143 -27.24 11.12 -9.24
N VAL A 144 -27.51 10.58 -8.06
CA VAL A 144 -28.84 10.01 -7.72
C VAL A 144 -29.71 10.97 -6.92
N ALA A 145 -29.15 12.10 -6.47
CA ALA A 145 -29.84 13.09 -5.64
C ALA A 145 -30.29 14.31 -6.45
N SER A 146 -31.41 14.91 -6.05
CA SER A 146 -31.97 16.11 -6.70
C SER A 146 -31.17 17.39 -6.48
N THR A 147 -30.20 17.37 -5.56
CA THR A 147 -29.28 18.48 -5.27
C THR A 147 -27.86 17.97 -5.45
N PRO A 148 -26.92 18.82 -5.92
CA PRO A 148 -25.52 18.42 -6.09
C PRO A 148 -24.94 17.74 -4.84
N ARG A 149 -24.25 16.62 -5.05
CA ARG A 149 -23.58 15.84 -4.00
C ARG A 149 -22.14 15.56 -4.42
N GLU A 150 -21.24 15.73 -3.45
CA GLU A 150 -19.83 15.46 -3.67
C GLU A 150 -19.58 13.98 -4.00
N TYR A 151 -18.80 13.74 -5.04
CA TYR A 151 -18.23 12.44 -5.37
C TYR A 151 -16.70 12.56 -5.44
N LEU A 152 -16.04 11.43 -5.17
CA LEU A 152 -14.62 11.24 -5.44
C LEU A 152 -14.45 9.95 -6.23
N PHE A 153 -13.60 9.98 -7.25
CA PHE A 153 -13.14 8.74 -7.88
C PHE A 153 -11.67 8.77 -8.29
N LEU A 154 -11.09 7.58 -8.45
CA LEU A 154 -9.81 7.33 -9.09
C LEU A 154 -10.03 6.26 -10.15
N ILE A 155 -9.39 6.37 -11.31
CA ILE A 155 -9.47 5.33 -12.36
C ILE A 155 -8.10 4.96 -12.91
N GLY A 156 -7.78 3.67 -13.00
CA GLY A 156 -6.49 3.18 -13.50
C GLY A 156 -5.95 2.04 -12.63
N GLY A 157 -4.77 2.22 -12.06
CA GLY A 157 -4.21 1.31 -11.05
C GLY A 157 -5.06 1.25 -9.77
N PRO A 158 -4.85 0.24 -8.92
CA PRO A 158 -5.59 0.10 -7.68
C PRO A 158 -5.22 1.17 -6.66
N THR A 159 -6.11 1.41 -5.71
CA THR A 159 -5.80 2.08 -4.44
C THR A 159 -5.42 1.06 -3.38
N TYR A 160 -4.68 1.46 -2.34
CA TYR A 160 -4.18 0.53 -1.33
C TYR A 160 -4.74 0.79 0.08
N LEU A 161 -4.81 -0.28 0.87
CA LEU A 161 -5.02 -0.24 2.32
C LEU A 161 -3.87 -0.96 3.03
N ILE A 162 -3.75 -0.74 4.33
CA ILE A 162 -2.77 -1.41 5.19
C ILE A 162 -3.49 -2.30 6.21
N ALA A 163 -2.94 -3.48 6.47
CA ALA A 163 -3.36 -4.36 7.55
C ALA A 163 -2.16 -5.12 8.12
N SER A 164 -2.40 -5.90 9.16
CA SER A 164 -1.39 -6.72 9.80
C SER A 164 -1.97 -8.04 10.28
N ASP A 165 -1.19 -9.12 10.15
CA ASP A 165 -1.54 -10.44 10.68
C ASP A 165 -0.33 -11.10 11.34
N GLU A 166 -0.62 -12.05 12.23
CA GLU A 166 0.38 -12.85 12.92
C GLU A 166 0.41 -14.28 12.34
N ILE A 167 1.59 -14.72 11.89
CA ILE A 167 1.83 -16.09 11.45
C ILE A 167 2.50 -16.86 12.58
N LYS A 168 1.94 -18.03 12.94
CA LYS A 168 2.50 -18.90 13.98
C LYS A 168 3.62 -19.77 13.40
N CYS A 169 4.66 -20.01 14.20
CA CYS A 169 5.77 -20.89 13.83
C CYS A 169 5.33 -22.36 13.77
N SER A 170 5.88 -23.09 12.81
CA SER A 170 5.87 -24.55 12.68
C SER A 170 7.33 -25.03 12.63
N PRO A 171 7.81 -25.79 13.63
CA PRO A 171 7.10 -26.23 14.83
C PRO A 171 6.80 -25.06 15.78
N ARG A 172 5.73 -25.18 16.58
CA ARG A 172 5.29 -24.12 17.52
C ARG A 172 6.38 -23.64 18.48
N THR A 173 7.27 -24.54 18.87
CA THR A 173 8.38 -24.25 19.78
C THR A 173 9.71 -24.61 19.13
N ILE A 174 10.65 -23.68 19.23
CA ILE A 174 12.03 -23.85 18.79
C ILE A 174 12.90 -24.21 20.00
N LYS A 175 13.58 -25.35 19.92
CA LYS A 175 14.53 -25.83 20.94
C LYS A 175 15.95 -25.66 20.44
N MET A 176 16.66 -24.69 21.01
CA MET A 176 18.05 -24.43 20.71
C MET A 176 18.96 -25.24 21.64
N THR A 177 19.65 -26.24 21.09
CA THR A 177 20.67 -27.02 21.82
C THR A 177 22.06 -26.82 21.23
N SER A 178 23.09 -26.88 22.07
CA SER A 178 24.47 -26.40 21.85
C SER A 178 25.24 -26.95 20.63
N ARG A 179 24.67 -27.89 19.87
CA ARG A 179 25.34 -28.56 18.75
C ARG A 179 25.08 -27.89 17.39
N GLY A 180 23.98 -27.16 17.23
CA GLY A 180 23.65 -26.39 16.01
C GLY A 180 23.80 -24.90 16.31
N ARG A 181 24.69 -24.19 15.63
CA ARG A 181 24.85 -22.73 15.83
C ARG A 181 23.65 -21.93 15.29
N THR A 182 22.79 -22.59 14.53
CA THR A 182 21.58 -22.06 13.90
C THR A 182 20.44 -23.09 13.92
N GLN A 183 19.21 -22.58 13.86
CA GLN A 183 17.95 -23.35 13.86
C GLN A 183 16.95 -22.63 12.99
N GLU A 184 16.14 -23.40 12.30
CA GLU A 184 15.07 -22.85 11.47
C GLU A 184 13.71 -22.92 12.15
N GLY A 185 12.90 -21.90 11.92
CA GLY A 185 11.45 -21.91 12.14
C GLY A 185 10.72 -21.55 10.85
N ILE A 186 9.62 -22.25 10.57
CA ILE A 186 8.82 -22.02 9.37
C ILE A 186 7.55 -21.27 9.76
N PHE A 187 7.20 -20.23 9.02
CA PHE A 187 6.00 -19.41 9.19
C PHE A 187 5.25 -19.45 7.86
N ASP A 188 4.23 -20.29 7.76
CA ASP A 188 3.51 -20.49 6.51
C ASP A 188 2.41 -19.45 6.32
N GLY A 189 2.75 -18.31 5.71
CA GLY A 189 1.81 -17.25 5.41
C GLY A 189 0.71 -17.66 4.41
N ARG A 190 0.89 -18.75 3.67
CA ARG A 190 -0.16 -19.29 2.77
C ARG A 190 -1.33 -19.90 3.54
N SER A 191 -1.15 -20.18 4.84
CA SER A 191 -2.21 -20.65 5.73
C SER A 191 -3.06 -19.51 6.32
N VAL A 192 -2.64 -18.26 6.10
CA VAL A 192 -3.38 -17.05 6.50
C VAL A 192 -4.14 -16.51 5.29
N SER A 193 -5.36 -16.04 5.51
CA SER A 193 -6.23 -15.49 4.46
C SER A 193 -5.87 -14.04 4.14
N PHE A 194 -4.64 -13.81 3.67
CA PHE A 194 -4.23 -12.47 3.21
C PHE A 194 -5.06 -12.03 1.99
N PRO A 195 -5.36 -10.73 1.86
CA PRO A 195 -5.89 -10.16 0.62
C PRO A 195 -4.98 -10.50 -0.58
N LYS A 196 -5.59 -10.63 -1.75
CA LYS A 196 -4.86 -10.89 -2.99
C LYS A 196 -3.84 -9.77 -3.24
N ASP A 197 -2.67 -10.14 -3.74
CA ASP A 197 -1.60 -9.21 -4.11
C ASP A 197 -1.09 -8.35 -2.94
N ALA A 198 -1.28 -8.80 -1.69
CA ALA A 198 -0.72 -8.17 -0.50
C ALA A 198 0.83 -8.24 -0.48
N VAL A 199 1.45 -7.07 -0.31
CA VAL A 199 2.90 -6.86 -0.29
C VAL A 199 3.35 -6.38 1.09
N VAL A 200 4.40 -6.99 1.62
CA VAL A 200 4.89 -6.73 2.98
C VAL A 200 5.57 -5.36 3.11
N SER A 201 5.10 -4.53 4.06
CA SER A 201 5.70 -3.25 4.42
C SER A 201 6.71 -3.37 5.55
N SER A 202 6.42 -4.23 6.53
CA SER A 202 7.26 -4.49 7.68
C SER A 202 7.01 -5.87 8.29
N VAL A 203 8.03 -6.38 9.00
CA VAL A 203 7.96 -7.65 9.72
C VAL A 203 8.51 -7.49 11.13
N LYS A 204 8.00 -8.28 12.07
CA LYS A 204 8.51 -8.36 13.44
C LYS A 204 8.42 -9.78 13.98
N MET A 205 9.52 -10.27 14.54
CA MET A 205 9.55 -11.55 15.23
C MET A 205 9.25 -11.35 16.72
N ASN A 206 8.18 -11.98 17.20
CA ASN A 206 7.78 -11.97 18.60
C ASN A 206 8.17 -13.27 19.31
N GLY A 207 8.08 -13.27 20.64
CA GLY A 207 8.37 -14.46 21.46
C GLY A 207 9.85 -14.80 21.56
N VAL A 208 10.75 -13.95 21.07
CA VAL A 208 12.21 -14.16 21.08
C VAL A 208 12.91 -13.12 21.96
N ARG A 209 13.72 -13.59 22.91
CA ARG A 209 14.50 -12.70 23.79
C ARG A 209 15.86 -12.40 23.20
N SER A 210 16.27 -11.14 23.24
CA SER A 210 17.50 -10.66 22.59
C SER A 210 18.80 -11.17 23.21
N TYR A 211 18.76 -11.65 24.45
CA TYR A 211 19.90 -12.30 25.09
C TYR A 211 20.01 -13.80 24.79
N ASP A 212 18.93 -14.41 24.26
CA ASP A 212 18.91 -15.84 23.90
C ASP A 212 19.37 -16.05 22.45
N VAL A 213 18.95 -15.14 21.57
CA VAL A 213 19.21 -15.17 20.12
C VAL A 213 20.13 -14.02 19.73
N LYS A 214 21.15 -14.31 18.92
CA LYS A 214 22.15 -13.34 18.45
C LYS A 214 21.69 -12.59 17.21
N ALA A 215 21.06 -13.30 16.28
CA ALA A 215 20.62 -12.76 15.00
C ALA A 215 19.46 -13.59 14.45
N ILE A 216 18.61 -12.95 13.65
CA ILE A 216 17.53 -13.60 12.92
C ILE A 216 17.63 -13.15 11.47
N LYS A 217 17.77 -14.12 10.56
CA LYS A 217 17.57 -13.89 9.13
C LYS A 217 16.23 -14.47 8.74
N LEU A 218 15.45 -13.71 7.99
CA LEU A 218 14.14 -14.10 7.51
C LEU A 218 14.17 -14.16 5.99
N SER A 219 13.70 -15.26 5.40
CA SER A 219 13.60 -15.44 3.96
C SER A 219 12.14 -15.54 3.55
N ASN A 220 11.78 -14.87 2.45
CA ASN A 220 10.54 -15.10 1.73
C ASN A 220 10.82 -16.08 0.59
N ASP A 221 10.22 -17.27 0.65
CA ASP A 221 10.55 -18.37 -0.26
C ASP A 221 10.03 -18.13 -1.69
N LEU A 222 9.01 -17.29 -1.88
CA LEU A 222 8.41 -17.02 -3.19
C LEU A 222 9.22 -15.97 -3.97
N ASP A 223 9.66 -14.92 -3.28
CA ASP A 223 10.34 -13.77 -3.90
C ASP A 223 11.88 -13.82 -3.75
N TRP A 224 12.40 -14.89 -3.14
CA TRP A 224 13.85 -15.15 -2.99
C TRP A 224 14.62 -14.04 -2.28
N HIS A 225 13.92 -13.26 -1.45
CA HIS A 225 14.52 -12.21 -0.64
C HIS A 225 14.83 -12.72 0.77
N THR A 226 16.04 -12.42 1.25
CA THR A 226 16.46 -12.65 2.63
C THR A 226 16.80 -11.32 3.29
N LEU A 227 16.30 -11.12 4.50
CA LEU A 227 16.50 -9.91 5.29
C LEU A 227 16.97 -10.26 6.70
N SER A 228 17.96 -9.52 7.18
CA SER A 228 18.38 -9.57 8.58
C SER A 228 17.49 -8.66 9.41
N LEU A 229 16.89 -9.18 10.46
CA LEU A 229 16.13 -8.39 11.42
C LEU A 229 17.06 -7.56 12.30
N ASN A 230 16.59 -6.39 12.73
CA ASN A 230 17.33 -5.54 13.66
C ASN A 230 17.54 -6.28 14.98
N SER A 231 18.77 -6.24 15.50
CA SER A 231 19.06 -6.81 16.82
C SER A 231 18.22 -6.12 17.90
N PHE A 232 17.86 -6.86 18.94
CA PHE A 232 17.07 -6.42 20.09
C PHE A 232 15.58 -6.19 19.83
N THR A 233 15.20 -5.53 18.74
CA THR A 233 13.79 -5.28 18.38
C THR A 233 13.19 -6.39 17.52
N TRP A 234 14.04 -7.14 16.83
CA TRP A 234 13.66 -8.21 15.91
C TRP A 234 12.63 -7.79 14.86
N ASP A 235 12.79 -6.58 14.34
CA ASP A 235 11.93 -6.01 13.31
C ASP A 235 12.72 -5.62 12.05
N LYS A 236 11.99 -5.43 10.96
CA LYS A 236 12.48 -4.77 9.75
C LYS A 236 11.33 -3.99 9.12
N LYS A 237 11.55 -2.70 8.85
CA LYS A 237 10.57 -1.78 8.27
C LYS A 237 11.03 -1.25 6.92
N GLY A 238 10.11 -0.69 6.14
CA GLY A 238 10.41 -0.05 4.85
C GLY A 238 10.83 -1.06 3.77
N ILE A 239 10.28 -2.27 3.82
CA ILE A 239 10.64 -3.37 2.91
C ILE A 239 9.63 -3.57 1.76
N VAL A 240 8.63 -2.69 1.65
CA VAL A 240 7.61 -2.71 0.58
C VAL A 240 8.23 -2.69 -0.82
N GLY A 241 9.35 -1.98 -1.01
CA GLY A 241 10.06 -1.92 -2.30
C GLY A 241 10.73 -3.25 -2.71
N LEU A 242 10.82 -4.24 -1.81
CA LEU A 242 11.25 -5.59 -2.13
C LEU A 242 10.13 -6.43 -2.76
N ASN A 243 8.90 -5.91 -2.79
CA ASN A 243 7.73 -6.56 -3.39
C ASN A 243 7.48 -8.00 -2.88
N MET A 244 7.83 -8.27 -1.63
CA MET A 244 7.65 -9.59 -1.03
C MET A 244 6.18 -9.84 -0.72
N ARG A 245 5.62 -10.96 -1.18
CA ARG A 245 4.22 -11.33 -0.95
C ARG A 245 4.00 -11.77 0.50
N ALA A 246 2.91 -11.29 1.11
CA ALA A 246 2.52 -11.70 2.46
C ALA A 246 2.16 -13.19 2.52
N ALA A 247 1.36 -13.65 1.54
CA ALA A 247 0.98 -15.05 1.33
C ALA A 247 2.14 -15.90 0.76
N SER A 248 3.22 -16.00 1.51
CA SER A 248 4.42 -16.76 1.19
C SER A 248 4.80 -17.67 2.35
N LYS A 249 5.65 -18.66 2.07
CA LYS A 249 6.33 -19.38 3.15
C LYS A 249 7.52 -18.54 3.59
N TRP A 250 7.58 -18.26 4.88
CA TRP A 250 8.66 -17.51 5.49
C TRP A 250 9.52 -18.45 6.33
N THR A 251 10.83 -18.38 6.14
CA THR A 251 11.79 -19.21 6.87
C THR A 251 12.70 -18.32 7.70
N ALA A 252 12.74 -18.53 9.02
CA ALA A 252 13.63 -17.79 9.92
C ALA A 252 14.80 -18.65 10.37
N GLU A 253 16.03 -18.22 10.08
CA GLU A 253 17.26 -18.76 10.65
C GLU A 253 17.62 -17.99 11.93
N PHE A 254 17.53 -18.65 13.08
CA PHE A 254 17.91 -18.10 14.37
C PHE A 254 19.36 -18.48 14.71
N THR A 255 20.23 -17.49 14.93
CA THR A 255 21.61 -17.70 15.41
C THR A 255 21.69 -17.59 16.93
N TYR A 256 22.42 -18.47 17.60
CA TYR A 256 22.31 -18.69 19.04
C TYR A 256 23.29 -17.81 19.83
N ASN A 257 22.89 -17.41 21.05
CA ASN A 257 23.84 -17.01 22.10
C ASN A 257 24.03 -18.14 23.14
N LYS A 258 22.97 -18.88 23.46
CA LYS A 258 22.98 -19.97 24.45
C LYS A 258 21.85 -20.96 24.21
N ASN A 259 21.84 -22.07 24.95
CA ASN A 259 20.71 -23.00 24.95
C ASN A 259 19.45 -22.29 25.45
N THR A 260 18.37 -22.39 24.70
CA THR A 260 17.07 -21.78 25.06
C THR A 260 15.93 -22.55 24.40
N THR A 261 14.71 -22.23 24.80
CA THR A 261 13.49 -22.72 24.17
C THR A 261 12.48 -21.58 24.15
N PHE A 262 11.90 -21.33 22.98
CA PHE A 262 10.94 -20.24 22.79
C PHE A 262 9.89 -20.60 21.75
N THR A 263 8.78 -19.85 21.75
CA THR A 263 7.62 -20.04 20.87
C THR A 263 7.47 -18.77 20.04
N PRO A 264 8.14 -18.67 18.87
CA PRO A 264 8.13 -17.46 18.09
C PRO A 264 6.85 -17.32 17.25
N SER A 265 6.53 -16.08 16.91
CA SER A 265 5.52 -15.73 15.90
C SER A 265 6.02 -14.57 15.05
N LEU A 266 5.56 -14.49 13.81
CA LEU A 266 5.94 -13.47 12.85
C LEU A 266 4.74 -12.56 12.60
N ASP A 267 4.82 -11.31 13.05
CA ASP A 267 3.88 -10.28 12.64
C ASP A 267 4.32 -9.74 11.29
N ILE A 268 3.39 -9.68 10.35
CA ILE A 268 3.57 -9.07 9.03
C ILE A 268 2.58 -7.92 8.91
N GLU A 269 3.09 -6.73 8.66
CA GLU A 269 2.31 -5.59 8.17
C GLU A 269 2.44 -5.55 6.65
N TYR A 270 1.33 -5.32 5.96
CA TYR A 270 1.27 -5.40 4.50
C TYR A 270 0.33 -4.35 3.92
N ALA A 271 0.71 -3.83 2.75
CA ALA A 271 -0.18 -3.07 1.89
C ALA A 271 -0.87 -4.02 0.92
N TYR A 272 -2.14 -3.80 0.64
CA TYR A 272 -2.89 -4.59 -0.33
C TYR A 272 -3.82 -3.70 -1.15
N PRO A 273 -3.99 -4.01 -2.45
CA PRO A 273 -4.90 -3.29 -3.30
C PRO A 273 -6.36 -3.53 -2.89
N VAL A 274 -7.17 -2.47 -2.96
CA VAL A 274 -8.61 -2.55 -2.76
C VAL A 274 -9.24 -3.12 -4.02
N TYR A 275 -9.91 -4.26 -3.87
CA TYR A 275 -10.72 -4.87 -4.91
C TYR A 275 -12.14 -5.03 -4.38
N SER A 276 -13.15 -4.68 -5.18
CA SER A 276 -14.52 -5.17 -4.90
C SER A 276 -14.48 -6.69 -4.89
N THR A 277 -15.10 -7.30 -3.88
CA THR A 277 -15.56 -8.67 -4.04
C THR A 277 -16.58 -8.66 -5.16
N PRO A 278 -16.52 -9.57 -6.16
CA PRO A 278 -17.55 -9.65 -7.18
C PRO A 278 -18.91 -9.75 -6.49
N VAL A 279 -19.76 -8.74 -6.67
CA VAL A 279 -21.17 -8.87 -6.32
C VAL A 279 -21.73 -9.86 -7.33
N ASP A 280 -22.09 -11.05 -6.86
CA ASP A 280 -22.79 -12.02 -7.70
C ASP A 280 -24.07 -11.35 -8.21
N PRO A 281 -24.28 -11.21 -9.54
CA PRO A 281 -25.46 -10.54 -10.08
C PRO A 281 -26.80 -11.28 -9.83
N TRP A 282 -26.80 -12.30 -8.96
CA TRP A 282 -27.95 -13.16 -8.65
C TRP A 282 -28.35 -13.20 -7.17
N HIS A 283 -28.06 -12.14 -6.41
CA HIS A 283 -28.64 -11.95 -5.07
C HIS A 283 -29.30 -10.58 -4.92
#